data_AF-A0A519WLS4-F1
#
_entry.id   AF-A0A519WLS4-F1
#
_cell.length_a   1.000
_cell.length_b   1.000
_cell.length_c   1.000
_cell.angle_alpha   90.00
_cell.angle_beta   90.00
_cell.angle_gamma   90.00
#
_symmetry.space_group_name_H-M   'P 1'
#
loop_
_entity.id
_entity.type
_entity.pdbx_description
1 polymer ?
#
loop_
_entity_poly.entity_id
_entity_poly.type
_entity_poly.pdbx_seq_one_letter_code
_entity_poly.pdbx_strand_id
1 'polypeptide(L)'
;KLRKIFGDLLREIQRIKSEGDFKAGKNLVENYGVKVDQKLHKEVLERNKKFKSAPYSGFVNPVIVPKTNDKGEITSFEITQPKTFAEQMLYYSKTYGFLPEEN
;
A
#
# COMPACT_ATOMS: atom_id res chain seq x y z
N LYS A 1 -0.05 11.00 -28.85
CA LYS A 1 0.02 12.34 -28.20
C LYS A 1 0.30 12.25 -26.70
N LEU A 2 -0.49 11.51 -25.90
CA LEU A 2 -0.25 11.37 -24.43
C LEU A 2 1.12 10.77 -24.08
N ARG A 3 1.55 9.69 -24.75
CA ARG A 3 2.89 9.11 -24.55
C ARG A 3 4.03 10.13 -24.68
N LYS A 4 3.91 11.06 -25.62
CA LYS A 4 4.90 12.14 -25.82
C LYS A 4 4.90 13.10 -24.63
N ILE A 5 3.74 13.56 -24.19
CA ILE A 5 3.59 14.45 -23.03
C ILE A 5 4.13 13.79 -21.75
N PHE A 6 3.87 12.51 -21.53
CA PHE A 6 4.45 11.78 -20.40
C PHE A 6 5.97 11.68 -20.50
N GLY A 7 6.52 11.46 -21.70
CA GLY A 7 7.97 11.49 -21.93
C GLY A 7 8.59 12.86 -21.64
N ASP A 8 7.93 13.94 -22.05
CA ASP A 8 8.38 15.31 -21.78
C ASP A 8 8.41 15.61 -20.27
N LEU A 9 7.36 15.20 -19.53
CA LEU A 9 7.29 15.37 -18.07
C LEU A 9 8.30 14.46 -17.34
N LEU A 10 8.51 13.22 -17.80
CA LEU A 10 9.52 12.32 -17.24
C LEU A 10 10.92 12.90 -17.37
N ARG A 11 11.26 13.45 -18.55
CA ARG A 11 12.54 14.13 -18.77
C ARG A 11 12.74 15.29 -17.80
N GLU A 12 11.70 16.12 -17.59
CA GLU A 12 11.79 17.24 -16.67
C GLU A 12 11.91 16.80 -15.20
N ILE A 13 11.15 15.79 -14.76
CA ILE A 13 11.28 15.22 -13.42
C ILE A 13 12.70 14.65 -13.20
N GLN A 14 13.26 13.97 -14.20
CA GLN A 14 14.62 13.43 -14.12
C GLN A 14 15.67 14.55 -14.01
N ARG A 15 15.53 15.63 -14.78
CA ARG A 15 16.40 16.81 -14.69
C ARG A 15 16.37 17.42 -13.28
N ILE A 16 15.16 17.72 -12.78
CA ILE A 16 14.93 18.28 -11.45
C ILE A 16 15.63 17.43 -10.37
N LYS A 17 15.46 16.11 -10.42
CA LYS A 17 16.09 15.19 -9.46
C LYS A 17 17.62 15.18 -9.59
N SER A 18 18.15 15.12 -10.82
CA SER A 18 19.59 14.94 -11.06
C SER A 18 20.40 16.20 -10.76
N GLU A 19 19.79 17.37 -10.96
CA GLU A 19 20.41 18.67 -10.73
C GLU A 19 20.10 19.23 -9.32
N GLY A 20 19.23 18.57 -8.55
CA GLY A 20 18.83 19.04 -7.22
C GLY A 20 18.01 20.34 -7.25
N ASP A 21 17.23 20.58 -8.31
CA ASP A 21 16.46 21.81 -8.52
C ASP A 21 15.20 21.84 -7.64
N PHE A 22 15.39 22.17 -6.36
CA PHE A 22 14.32 22.25 -5.37
C PHE A 22 13.19 23.19 -5.78
N LYS A 23 13.51 24.35 -6.36
CA LYS A 23 12.50 25.36 -6.72
C LYS A 23 11.58 24.86 -7.82
N ALA A 24 12.13 24.24 -8.87
CA ALA A 24 11.32 23.62 -9.92
C ALA A 24 10.47 22.46 -9.37
N GLY A 25 11.07 21.60 -8.51
CA GLY A 25 10.34 20.53 -7.84
C GLY A 25 9.16 21.02 -7.00
N LYS A 26 9.39 22.04 -6.17
CA LYS A 26 8.36 22.70 -5.36
C LYS A 26 7.24 23.25 -6.23
N ASN A 27 7.58 24.00 -7.28
CA ASN A 27 6.60 24.60 -8.18
C ASN A 27 5.75 23.55 -8.91
N LEU A 28 6.34 22.41 -9.30
CA LEU A 28 5.60 21.33 -9.95
C LEU A 28 4.55 20.74 -8.98
N VAL A 29 4.93 20.46 -7.74
CA VAL A 29 4.04 19.92 -6.71
C VAL A 29 2.94 20.92 -6.32
N GLU A 30 3.30 22.17 -6.01
CA GLU A 30 2.33 23.18 -5.54
C GLU A 30 1.32 23.58 -6.61
N ASN A 31 1.69 23.53 -7.89
CA ASN A 31 0.78 23.92 -8.96
C ASN A 31 -0.11 22.78 -9.44
N TYR A 32 0.37 21.53 -9.44
CA TYR A 32 -0.33 20.41 -10.08
C TYR A 32 -0.60 19.20 -9.16
N GLY A 33 0.10 19.07 -8.03
CA GLY A 33 0.00 17.91 -7.15
C GLY A 33 -0.94 18.08 -5.94
N VAL A 34 -1.34 19.32 -5.61
CA VAL A 34 -2.06 19.61 -4.35
C VAL A 34 -3.45 20.22 -4.52
N LYS A 35 -3.73 20.86 -5.66
CA LYS A 35 -4.99 21.60 -5.87
C LYS A 35 -6.11 20.64 -6.27
N VAL A 36 -7.19 20.59 -5.48
CA VAL A 36 -8.38 19.76 -5.74
C VAL A 36 -9.58 20.65 -6.05
N ASP A 37 -10.20 20.45 -7.21
CA ASP A 37 -11.49 21.08 -7.56
C ASP A 37 -12.60 20.54 -6.65
N GLN A 38 -13.14 21.41 -5.80
CA GLN A 38 -14.13 21.02 -4.78
C GLN A 38 -15.49 20.64 -5.37
N LYS A 39 -15.86 21.18 -6.53
CA LYS A 39 -17.13 20.82 -7.19
C LYS A 39 -17.01 19.41 -7.76
N LEU A 40 -15.93 19.13 -8.48
CA LEU A 40 -15.65 17.80 -9.03
C LEU A 40 -15.48 16.77 -7.90
N HIS A 41 -14.77 17.12 -6.83
CA HIS A 41 -14.56 16.25 -5.68
C HIS A 41 -15.89 15.80 -5.05
N LYS A 42 -16.82 16.75 -4.80
CA LYS A 42 -18.16 16.42 -4.29
C LYS A 42 -18.94 15.53 -5.25
N GLU A 43 -18.89 15.81 -6.56
CA GLU A 43 -19.56 14.98 -7.58
C GLU A 43 -19.05 13.54 -7.55
N VAL A 44 -17.73 13.34 -7.49
CA VAL A 44 -17.11 12.01 -7.42
C VAL A 44 -17.55 11.28 -6.16
N LEU A 45 -17.57 11.95 -5.00
CA LEU A 45 -18.05 11.35 -3.75
C LEU A 45 -19.52 10.90 -3.86
N GLU A 46 -20.42 11.75 -4.38
CA GLU A 46 -21.84 11.39 -4.55
C GLU A 46 -22.04 10.22 -5.50
N ARG A 47 -21.27 10.17 -6.60
CA ARG A 47 -21.31 9.04 -7.52
C ARG A 47 -20.78 7.77 -6.87
N ASN A 48 -19.72 7.89 -6.08
CA ASN A 48 -19.06 6.76 -5.46
C ASN A 48 -19.88 6.14 -4.31
N LYS A 49 -20.75 6.90 -3.63
CA LYS A 49 -21.67 6.38 -2.59
C LYS A 49 -22.56 5.24 -3.06
N LYS A 50 -22.78 5.10 -4.38
CA LYS A 50 -23.54 3.98 -4.96
C LYS A 50 -22.81 2.65 -4.84
N PHE A 51 -21.49 2.66 -4.63
CA PHE A 51 -20.66 1.48 -4.45
C PHE A 51 -20.35 1.28 -2.96
N LYS A 52 -20.52 0.05 -2.47
CA LYS A 52 -20.25 -0.31 -1.06
C LYS A 52 -18.79 -0.66 -0.80
N SER A 53 -17.95 -0.69 -1.85
CA SER A 53 -16.55 -1.04 -1.73
C SER A 53 -15.79 0.05 -0.97
N ALA A 54 -14.97 -0.38 -0.01
CA ALA A 54 -14.06 0.53 0.67
C ALA A 54 -13.04 1.12 -0.32
N PRO A 55 -12.68 2.40 -0.20
CA PRO A 55 -11.67 3.04 -1.06
C PRO A 55 -10.25 2.51 -0.79
N TYR A 56 -10.04 1.88 0.37
CA TYR A 56 -8.79 1.25 0.77
C TYR A 56 -8.99 -0.25 0.92
N SER A 57 -7.98 -1.01 0.49
CA SER A 57 -7.95 -2.46 0.62
C SER A 57 -6.80 -2.88 1.53
N GLY A 58 -6.98 -3.98 2.23
CA GLY A 58 -5.96 -4.63 3.03
C GLY A 58 -6.01 -6.14 2.80
N PHE A 59 -4.92 -6.82 3.12
CA PHE A 59 -4.79 -8.26 2.97
C PHE A 59 -4.39 -8.90 4.29
N VAL A 60 -4.90 -10.11 4.50
CA VAL A 60 -4.41 -11.02 5.54
C VAL A 60 -3.37 -11.94 4.89
N ASN A 61 -2.36 -12.32 5.67
CA ASN A 61 -1.34 -13.25 5.24
C ASN A 61 -1.83 -14.69 5.47
N PRO A 62 -1.40 -15.65 4.65
CA PRO A 62 -1.54 -17.05 4.99
C PRO A 62 -0.68 -17.42 6.21
N VAL A 63 -1.07 -18.50 6.87
CA VAL A 63 -0.26 -19.20 7.86
C VAL A 63 0.39 -20.41 7.20
N ILE A 64 1.73 -20.47 7.28
CA ILE A 64 2.53 -21.57 6.73
C ILE A 64 2.83 -22.54 7.88
N VAL A 65 2.34 -23.77 7.77
CA VAL A 65 2.45 -24.78 8.81
C VAL A 65 3.37 -25.92 8.33
N PRO A 66 4.54 -26.15 8.96
CA PRO A 66 5.39 -27.28 8.60
C PRO A 66 4.75 -28.61 9.03
N LYS A 67 4.83 -29.64 8.17
CA LYS A 67 4.52 -31.03 8.50
C LYS A 67 5.80 -31.80 8.73
N THR A 68 5.88 -32.51 9.85
CA THR A 68 7.06 -33.30 10.23
C THR A 68 6.78 -34.79 10.24
N ASN A 69 7.78 -35.61 9.93
CA ASN A 69 7.72 -37.06 10.16
C ASN A 69 7.97 -37.40 11.65
N ASP A 70 7.93 -38.70 12.00
CA ASP A 70 8.14 -39.19 13.37
C ASP A 70 9.53 -38.86 13.94
N LYS A 71 10.50 -38.52 13.08
CA LYS A 71 11.85 -38.10 13.47
C LYS A 71 11.98 -36.58 13.65
N GLY A 72 10.89 -35.83 13.44
CA GLY A 72 10.89 -34.36 13.51
C GLY A 72 11.41 -33.66 12.25
N GLU A 73 11.69 -34.39 11.17
CA GLU A 73 12.17 -33.81 9.92
C GLU A 73 10.99 -33.24 9.12
N ILE A 74 11.14 -32.03 8.57
CA ILE A 74 10.11 -31.40 7.73
C ILE A 74 9.97 -32.20 6.43
N THR A 75 8.75 -32.63 6.12
CA THR A 75 8.42 -33.36 4.89
C THR A 75 7.64 -32.51 3.88
N SER A 76 6.89 -31.52 4.34
CA SER A 76 6.09 -30.61 3.51
C SER A 76 5.59 -29.40 4.30
N PHE A 77 4.89 -28.49 3.62
CA PHE A 77 4.22 -27.35 4.23
C PHE A 77 2.73 -27.34 3.84
N GLU A 78 1.89 -26.92 4.77
CA GLU A 78 0.49 -26.61 4.54
C GLU A 78 0.26 -25.10 4.62
N ILE A 79 -0.48 -24.55 3.65
CA ILE A 79 -0.82 -23.12 3.60
C ILE A 79 -2.28 -23.00 4.02
N THR A 80 -2.52 -22.37 5.17
CA THR A 80 -3.86 -22.11 5.68
C THR A 80 -4.15 -20.61 5.65
N GLN A 81 -5.42 -20.23 5.51
CA GLN A 81 -5.83 -18.83 5.50
C GLN A 81 -6.57 -18.52 6.80
N PRO A 82 -6.26 -17.40 7.49
CA PRO A 82 -7.03 -16.97 8.64
C PRO A 82 -8.45 -16.60 8.21
N LYS A 83 -9.45 -16.83 9.06
CA LYS A 83 -10.85 -16.55 8.69
C LYS A 83 -11.15 -15.06 8.76
N THR A 84 -10.46 -14.34 9.63
CA THR A 84 -10.65 -12.92 9.83
C THR A 84 -9.34 -12.17 10.07
N PHE A 85 -9.36 -10.87 9.79
CA PHE A 85 -8.28 -9.95 10.16
C PHE A 85 -8.02 -9.96 11.68
N ALA A 86 -9.07 -9.96 12.50
CA ALA A 86 -8.95 -9.92 13.96
C ALA A 86 -8.23 -11.15 14.51
N GLU A 87 -8.56 -12.35 14.00
CA GLU A 87 -7.86 -13.58 14.37
C GLU A 87 -6.37 -13.51 14.05
N GLN A 88 -6.01 -13.04 12.85
CA GLN A 88 -4.61 -12.90 12.47
C GLN A 88 -3.87 -11.91 13.36
N MET A 89 -4.45 -10.75 13.62
CA MET A 89 -3.80 -9.72 14.44
C MET A 89 -3.59 -10.20 15.87
N LEU A 90 -4.58 -10.86 16.48
CA LEU A 90 -4.44 -11.44 17.82
C LEU A 90 -3.38 -12.54 17.87
N TYR A 91 -3.32 -13.40 16.84
CA TYR A 91 -2.27 -14.41 16.71
C TYR A 91 -0.88 -13.76 16.63
N TYR A 92 -0.72 -12.73 15.80
CA TYR A 92 0.57 -12.03 15.66
C TYR A 92 1.01 -11.34 16.94
N SER A 93 0.11 -10.64 17.62
CA SER A 93 0.44 -10.02 18.90
C SER A 93 0.89 -11.05 19.94
N LYS A 94 0.23 -12.21 20.01
CA LYS A 94 0.56 -13.27 20.97
C LYS A 94 1.86 -14.00 20.62
N THR A 95 2.11 -14.29 19.34
CA THR A 95 3.20 -15.17 18.91
C THR A 95 4.47 -14.42 18.50
N TYR A 96 4.34 -13.19 17.98
CA TYR A 96 5.44 -12.41 17.43
C TYR A 96 5.60 -11.02 18.09
N GLY A 97 4.81 -10.70 19.11
CA GLY A 97 4.92 -9.46 19.88
C GLY A 97 6.05 -9.51 20.91
N PHE A 98 7.31 -9.54 20.46
CA PHE A 98 8.47 -9.70 21.34
C PHE A 98 9.01 -8.41 21.97
N LEU A 99 8.52 -7.25 21.52
CA LEU A 99 9.00 -5.96 22.03
C LEU A 99 8.31 -5.60 23.35
N PRO A 100 9.04 -4.98 24.30
CA PRO A 100 8.44 -4.47 25.53
C PRO A 100 7.48 -3.31 25.24
N GLU A 101 6.57 -3.07 26.18
CA GLU A 101 5.63 -1.92 26.08
C GLU A 101 6.38 -0.58 26.14
N GLU A 102 7.49 -0.52 26.87
CA GLU A 102 8.41 0.63 26.91
C GLU A 102 9.77 0.20 26.35
N ASN A 103 10.24 0.88 25.31
CA ASN A 103 11.45 0.54 24.54
C ASN A 103 12.62 1.46 24.89
#